data_AF-A0A9P3ZP84-F1
#
_entry.id   AF-A0A9P3ZP84-F1
#
_cell.length_a   1.000
_cell.length_b   1.000
_cell.length_c   1.000
_cell.angle_alpha   90.00
_cell.angle_beta   90.00
_cell.angle_gamma   90.00
#
_symmetry.space_group_name_H-M   'P 1'
#
loop_
_entity.id
_entity.type
_entity.pdbx_description
1 polymer ?
#
loop_
_entity_poly.entity_id
_entity_poly.type
_entity_poly.pdbx_seq_one_letter_code
_entity_poly.pdbx_strand_id
1 'polypeptide(L)'
;MKTAFFLRSLACAAILAVPAHAQLYSLHGDGVKKADRVVEKADYSGYELVWNDEFDKDGRPDPAKWNYEKGFVRNKEAQWYQPENAYCKDGMLIIEGRKEKRPNPRYNPEGKDWRTTQKNAEYTSASLTTQGKFSWQYGRFEIRARFSPREGMWPAFWTLGVREGWPRCGEIDIMEYYQSTYLANLCWGSAKKHVGKWSSTYTPLKWLREKDPQWDSRFHVFRMDWDEKEVRLYADDILLNKTSLDNTINAVYKEIANPFRQPHFIILNLALGATGGDLNKLPLPQKYEIDYVRIYQKKDSPHKGTIPYQPEKKPEARIE
;
A
#
# COMPACT_ATOMS: atom_id res chain seq x y z
N MET A 1 20.32 42.96 -62.87
CA MET A 1 19.41 41.79 -62.80
C MET A 1 19.35 41.33 -61.35
N LYS A 2 18.19 41.50 -60.73
CA LYS A 2 17.88 41.05 -59.37
C LYS A 2 17.36 39.62 -59.47
N THR A 3 17.88 38.71 -58.67
CA THR A 3 17.27 37.38 -58.49
C THR A 3 17.10 37.15 -57.00
N ALA A 4 15.84 37.18 -56.57
CA ALA A 4 15.40 36.97 -55.21
C ALA A 4 15.30 35.47 -54.92
N PHE A 5 15.89 35.01 -53.81
CA PHE A 5 15.60 33.70 -53.22
C PHE A 5 14.38 33.84 -52.31
N PHE A 6 13.29 33.15 -52.65
CA PHE A 6 12.14 32.96 -51.79
C PHE A 6 12.45 31.88 -50.75
N LEU A 7 12.63 32.26 -49.48
CA LEU A 7 12.52 31.32 -48.36
C LEU A 7 11.02 31.13 -48.03
N ARG A 8 10.50 29.92 -48.24
CA ARG A 8 9.22 29.51 -47.66
C ARG A 8 9.41 29.27 -46.15
N SER A 9 8.85 30.16 -45.33
CA SER A 9 8.67 29.91 -43.90
C SER A 9 7.59 28.85 -43.70
N LEU A 10 7.97 27.67 -43.21
CA LEU A 10 7.04 26.72 -42.60
C LEU A 10 6.82 27.15 -41.14
N ALA A 11 5.69 27.80 -40.87
CA ALA A 11 5.20 28.01 -39.53
C ALA A 11 4.74 26.66 -38.96
N CYS A 12 5.55 26.05 -38.09
CA CYS A 12 5.08 24.99 -37.20
C CYS A 12 4.22 25.64 -36.11
N ALA A 13 2.91 25.61 -36.29
CA ALA A 13 1.97 25.87 -35.20
C ALA A 13 2.07 24.71 -34.20
N ALA A 14 2.81 24.93 -33.10
CA ALA A 14 2.78 24.04 -31.95
C ALA A 14 1.40 24.18 -31.28
N ILE A 15 0.50 23.25 -31.58
CA ILE A 15 -0.74 23.07 -30.83
C ILE A 15 -0.33 22.53 -29.46
N LEU A 16 -0.28 23.42 -28.46
CA LEU A 16 -0.22 23.06 -27.05
C LEU A 16 -1.51 22.33 -26.70
N ALA A 17 -1.47 20.99 -26.77
CA ALA A 17 -2.52 20.16 -26.22
C ALA A 17 -2.48 20.27 -24.69
N VAL A 18 -3.40 21.06 -24.14
CA VAL A 18 -3.76 21.07 -22.72
C VAL A 18 -4.17 19.62 -22.36
N PRO A 19 -3.64 19.01 -21.29
CA PRO A 19 -4.07 17.67 -20.92
C PRO A 19 -5.55 17.73 -20.54
N ALA A 20 -6.35 17.01 -21.33
CA ALA A 20 -7.78 16.85 -21.13
C ALA A 20 -8.04 16.31 -19.72
N HIS A 21 -9.02 16.93 -19.07
CA HIS A 21 -9.48 16.59 -17.74
C HIS A 21 -9.81 15.10 -17.63
N ALA A 22 -9.49 14.53 -16.47
CA ALA A 22 -9.71 13.15 -16.08
C ALA A 22 -11.05 12.60 -16.57
N GLN A 23 -11.02 11.80 -17.64
CA GLN A 23 -12.12 10.95 -18.01
C GLN A 23 -12.11 9.71 -17.10
N LEU A 24 -13.07 9.68 -16.18
CA LEU A 24 -13.52 8.50 -15.45
C LEU A 24 -13.90 7.39 -16.46
N TYR A 25 -13.07 6.36 -16.63
CA TYR A 25 -13.54 5.06 -17.10
C TYR A 25 -12.77 3.88 -16.48
N SER A 26 -13.57 2.97 -15.93
CA SER A 26 -13.27 1.66 -15.35
C SER A 26 -12.37 0.79 -16.24
N LEU A 27 -11.30 0.21 -15.68
CA LEU A 27 -10.67 -0.99 -16.23
C LEU A 27 -10.08 -1.90 -15.12
N HIS A 28 -10.67 -3.10 -15.04
CA HIS A 28 -10.21 -4.39 -14.50
C HIS A 28 -10.29 -4.67 -12.98
N GLY A 29 -11.15 -5.65 -12.68
CA GLY A 29 -11.70 -6.02 -11.39
C GLY A 29 -13.22 -6.02 -11.56
N ASP A 30 -13.96 -6.98 -10.99
CA ASP A 30 -15.43 -6.96 -10.94
C ASP A 30 -15.92 -5.84 -10.01
N GLY A 31 -15.39 -4.62 -10.21
CA GLY A 31 -15.65 -3.44 -9.41
C GLY A 31 -17.15 -3.24 -9.38
N VAL A 32 -17.69 -3.18 -8.15
CA VAL A 32 -19.08 -2.86 -7.88
C VAL A 32 -19.41 -1.63 -8.71
N LYS A 33 -20.22 -1.82 -9.77
CA LYS A 33 -20.76 -0.73 -10.58
C LYS A 33 -21.37 0.28 -9.61
N LYS A 34 -21.51 1.54 -10.03
CA LYS A 34 -22.08 2.68 -9.29
C LYS A 34 -23.35 2.40 -8.44
N ALA A 35 -24.01 1.25 -8.63
CA ALA A 35 -25.02 0.66 -7.76
C ALA A 35 -24.53 0.55 -6.30
N ASP A 36 -25.27 1.22 -5.43
CA ASP A 36 -25.32 1.09 -3.97
C ASP A 36 -24.25 0.17 -3.36
N ARG A 37 -23.12 0.76 -2.98
CA ARG A 37 -22.08 0.04 -2.26
C ARG A 37 -22.70 -0.56 -0.99
N VAL A 38 -22.55 -1.88 -0.87
CA VAL A 38 -23.10 -2.67 0.22
C VAL A 38 -22.48 -2.21 1.54
N VAL A 39 -23.33 -1.84 2.50
CA VAL A 39 -22.91 -1.60 3.89
C VAL A 39 -23.08 -2.91 4.65
N GLU A 40 -21.97 -3.48 5.09
CA GLU A 40 -21.93 -4.76 5.80
C GLU A 40 -21.15 -4.58 7.10
N LYS A 41 -21.90 -4.48 8.20
CA LYS A 41 -21.33 -4.35 9.54
C LYS A 41 -20.49 -5.58 9.89
N ALA A 42 -19.36 -5.35 10.55
CA ALA A 42 -18.56 -6.44 11.10
C ALA A 42 -19.38 -7.27 12.10
N ASP A 43 -19.64 -8.54 11.76
CA ASP A 43 -20.13 -9.53 12.73
C ASP A 43 -18.93 -10.28 13.32
N TYR A 44 -18.71 -10.13 14.62
CA TYR A 44 -17.64 -10.81 15.36
C TYR A 44 -18.09 -12.13 15.99
N SER A 45 -19.35 -12.54 15.79
CA SER A 45 -19.82 -13.83 16.24
C SER A 45 -18.95 -14.95 15.66
N GLY A 46 -18.51 -15.87 16.52
CA GLY A 46 -17.59 -16.94 16.12
C GLY A 46 -16.13 -16.52 15.87
N TYR A 47 -15.78 -15.23 15.96
CA TYR A 47 -14.39 -14.76 15.91
C TYR A 47 -13.80 -14.56 17.32
N GLU A 48 -12.48 -14.56 17.41
CA GLU A 48 -11.74 -14.09 18.58
C GLU A 48 -10.52 -13.27 18.16
N LEU A 49 -10.08 -12.36 19.03
CA LEU A 49 -8.86 -11.59 18.82
C LEU A 49 -7.64 -12.50 19.02
N VAL A 50 -6.82 -12.66 17.98
CA VAL A 50 -5.62 -13.52 18.01
C VAL A 50 -4.32 -12.73 18.07
N TRP A 51 -4.34 -11.46 17.69
CA TRP A 51 -3.19 -10.55 17.79
C TRP A 51 -3.66 -9.10 17.69
N ASN A 52 -2.96 -8.20 18.38
CA ASN A 52 -3.20 -6.78 18.28
C ASN A 52 -1.97 -5.93 18.64
N ASP A 53 -2.00 -4.68 18.21
CA ASP A 53 -1.21 -3.60 18.79
C ASP A 53 -2.08 -2.34 18.94
N GLU A 54 -2.23 -1.89 20.18
CA GLU A 54 -3.02 -0.70 20.55
C GLU A 54 -2.13 0.55 20.70
N PHE A 55 -0.81 0.42 20.59
CA PHE A 55 0.14 1.53 20.64
C PHE A 55 0.08 2.41 21.92
N ASP A 56 -0.47 1.88 23.01
CA ASP A 56 -0.65 2.55 24.32
C ASP A 56 0.67 2.98 25.00
N LYS A 57 1.80 2.42 24.58
CA LYS A 57 3.11 2.75 25.14
C LYS A 57 3.81 3.79 24.29
N ASP A 58 3.94 5.00 24.83
CA ASP A 58 4.73 6.07 24.22
C ASP A 58 6.18 5.63 23.91
N GLY A 59 6.69 6.10 22.77
CA GLY A 59 8.07 5.83 22.32
C GLY A 59 8.14 5.19 20.95
N ARG A 60 8.99 4.17 20.78
CA ARG A 60 9.08 3.42 19.52
C ARG A 60 8.06 2.27 19.52
N PRO A 61 7.47 1.96 18.35
CA PRO A 61 6.74 0.70 18.12
C PRO A 61 7.49 -0.51 18.66
N ASP A 62 6.74 -1.45 19.24
CA ASP A 62 7.31 -2.62 19.90
C ASP A 62 8.20 -3.42 18.93
N PRO A 63 9.52 -3.53 19.19
CA PRO A 63 10.44 -4.26 18.32
C PRO A 63 10.20 -5.77 18.35
N ALA A 64 9.39 -6.32 19.25
CA ALA A 64 8.91 -7.70 19.15
C ALA A 64 7.85 -7.86 18.06
N LYS A 65 7.08 -6.80 17.76
CA LYS A 65 5.97 -6.79 16.78
C LYS A 65 6.38 -6.27 15.40
N TRP A 66 7.18 -5.20 15.35
CA TRP A 66 7.41 -4.45 14.13
C TRP A 66 8.88 -4.41 13.73
N ASN A 67 9.15 -4.60 12.45
CA ASN A 67 10.40 -4.24 11.79
C ASN A 67 10.26 -2.90 11.07
N TYR A 68 11.38 -2.35 10.61
CA TYR A 68 11.41 -1.18 9.76
C TYR A 68 12.07 -1.49 8.44
N GLU A 69 11.46 -1.06 7.35
CA GLU A 69 12.18 -0.92 6.09
C GLU A 69 13.09 0.31 6.14
N LYS A 70 14.22 0.25 5.42
CA LYS A 70 15.24 1.29 5.46
C LYS A 70 15.67 1.71 4.07
N GLY A 71 15.70 3.02 3.84
CA GLY A 71 16.14 3.61 2.60
C GLY A 71 15.07 3.72 1.52
N PHE A 72 15.53 3.83 0.28
CA PHE A 72 14.68 3.73 -0.90
C PHE A 72 14.31 2.27 -1.14
N VAL A 73 13.02 1.96 -1.09
CA VAL A 73 12.54 0.56 -1.11
C VAL A 73 11.90 0.20 -2.43
N ARG A 74 10.82 0.89 -2.81
CA ARG A 74 9.95 0.50 -3.93
C ARG A 74 9.46 1.71 -4.74
N ASN A 75 8.86 1.41 -5.90
CA ASN A 75 8.10 2.32 -6.77
C ASN A 75 8.72 3.68 -7.16
N LYS A 76 10.04 3.85 -7.03
CA LYS A 76 10.72 5.14 -7.25
C LYS A 76 10.11 6.28 -6.41
N GLU A 77 9.63 5.93 -5.21
CA GLU A 77 9.09 6.87 -4.25
C GLU A 77 10.19 7.80 -3.70
N ALA A 78 9.83 9.01 -3.30
CA ALA A 78 10.81 10.06 -3.00
C ALA A 78 11.39 9.96 -1.58
N GLN A 79 10.69 9.30 -0.66
CA GLN A 79 11.09 9.22 0.74
C GLN A 79 12.16 8.16 0.99
N TRP A 80 13.04 8.49 1.93
CA TRP A 80 13.88 7.54 2.63
C TRP A 80 13.14 6.98 3.84
N TYR A 81 12.87 5.68 3.85
CA TYR A 81 12.27 5.04 5.02
C TYR A 81 13.28 4.91 6.15
N GLN A 82 12.89 5.29 7.37
CA GLN A 82 13.71 5.16 8.57
C GLN A 82 12.85 5.09 9.84
N PRO A 83 13.35 4.46 10.94
CA PRO A 83 12.58 4.32 12.18
C PRO A 83 12.18 5.64 12.83
N GLU A 84 12.96 6.72 12.62
CA GLU A 84 12.79 8.03 13.25
C GLU A 84 11.46 8.71 12.93
N ASN A 85 10.80 8.26 11.88
CA ASN A 85 9.54 8.77 11.38
C ASN A 85 8.33 7.99 11.92
N ALA A 86 8.53 6.97 12.75
CA ALA A 86 7.45 6.22 13.40
C ALA A 86 7.62 6.24 14.92
N TYR A 87 6.56 6.64 15.63
CA TYR A 87 6.54 6.70 17.08
C TYR A 87 5.12 6.48 17.61
N CYS A 88 5.02 5.87 18.77
CA CYS A 88 3.78 5.74 19.53
C CYS A 88 3.66 6.95 20.45
N LYS A 89 2.49 7.59 20.46
CA LYS A 89 2.17 8.70 21.35
C LYS A 89 0.67 8.78 21.57
N ASP A 90 0.25 8.97 22.81
CA ASP A 90 -1.16 9.20 23.20
C ASP A 90 -2.09 8.07 22.69
N GLY A 91 -1.64 6.81 22.79
CA GLY A 91 -2.40 5.63 22.35
C GLY A 91 -2.44 5.42 20.84
N MET A 92 -1.54 6.04 20.07
CA MET A 92 -1.54 5.92 18.62
C MET A 92 -0.13 5.70 18.07
N LEU A 93 -0.01 4.87 17.04
CA LEU A 93 1.13 4.92 16.13
C LEU A 93 1.00 6.12 15.19
N ILE A 94 2.04 6.94 15.13
CA ILE A 94 2.17 8.07 14.21
C ILE A 94 3.31 7.76 13.24
N ILE A 95 2.96 7.66 11.95
CA ILE A 95 3.93 7.63 10.83
C ILE A 95 3.96 9.04 10.23
N GLU A 96 5.11 9.71 10.32
CA GLU A 96 5.28 11.11 9.94
C GLU A 96 6.19 11.26 8.71
N GLY A 97 5.62 11.74 7.60
CA GLY A 97 6.37 12.17 6.44
C GLY A 97 6.98 13.55 6.68
N ARG A 98 8.27 13.72 6.40
CA ARG A 98 9.02 14.96 6.64
C ARG A 98 9.79 15.38 5.39
N LYS A 99 10.00 16.70 5.24
CA LYS A 99 11.02 17.24 4.33
C LYS A 99 12.32 17.33 5.10
N GLU A 100 13.22 16.40 4.81
CA GLU A 100 14.44 16.21 5.59
C GLU A 100 15.52 15.61 4.69
N LYS A 101 16.68 16.26 4.66
CA LYS A 101 17.82 15.78 3.88
C LYS A 101 18.52 14.63 4.61
N ARG A 102 18.65 13.48 3.96
CA ARG A 102 19.37 12.31 4.48
C ARG A 102 20.43 11.82 3.50
N PRO A 103 21.71 11.73 3.91
CA PRO A 103 22.75 11.10 3.09
C PRO A 103 22.38 9.66 2.77
N ASN A 104 22.56 9.26 1.51
CA ASN A 104 22.38 7.88 1.09
C ASN A 104 23.70 7.11 1.28
N PRO A 105 23.82 6.21 2.27
CA PRO A 105 25.04 5.43 2.50
C PRO A 105 25.37 4.46 1.35
N ARG A 106 24.42 4.21 0.44
CA ARG A 106 24.61 3.36 -0.75
C ARG A 106 24.84 4.19 -2.03
N TYR A 107 25.21 5.46 -1.90
CA TYR A 107 25.41 6.32 -3.05
C TYR A 107 26.50 5.78 -3.97
N ASN A 108 26.12 5.49 -5.22
CA ASN A 108 27.00 5.10 -6.31
C ASN A 108 26.57 5.87 -7.57
N PRO A 109 27.28 6.95 -7.96
CA PRO A 109 26.92 7.75 -9.13
C PRO A 109 27.01 6.99 -10.46
N GLU A 110 27.80 5.92 -10.51
CA GLU A 110 27.98 5.07 -11.69
C GLU A 110 26.98 3.89 -11.73
N GLY A 111 26.19 3.73 -10.67
CA GLY A 111 25.19 2.68 -10.55
C GLY A 111 24.00 2.88 -11.49
N LYS A 112 23.31 1.78 -11.80
CA LYS A 112 22.05 1.81 -12.60
C LYS A 112 20.78 1.71 -11.74
N ASP A 113 20.92 1.38 -10.45
CA ASP A 113 19.79 1.31 -9.52
C ASP A 113 19.49 2.71 -8.98
N TRP A 114 18.27 3.19 -9.23
CA TRP A 114 17.77 4.50 -8.76
C TRP A 114 17.88 4.70 -7.24
N ARG A 115 17.91 3.59 -6.47
CA ARG A 115 18.11 3.60 -5.02
C ARG A 115 19.53 4.00 -4.61
N THR A 116 20.48 3.90 -5.53
CA THR A 116 21.92 4.14 -5.30
C THR A 116 22.42 5.37 -6.02
N THR A 117 21.76 5.82 -7.08
CA THR A 117 22.22 6.99 -7.86
C THR A 117 21.94 8.34 -7.20
N GLN A 118 21.10 8.37 -6.15
CA GLN A 118 20.78 9.58 -5.40
C GLN A 118 21.75 9.77 -4.24
N LYS A 119 22.48 10.90 -4.21
CA LYS A 119 23.43 11.23 -3.12
C LYS A 119 22.74 11.46 -1.78
N ASN A 120 21.58 12.09 -1.81
CA ASN A 120 20.75 12.31 -0.63
C ASN A 120 19.30 12.02 -0.99
N ALA A 121 18.52 11.59 0.01
CA ALA A 121 17.08 11.75 -0.01
C ALA A 121 16.72 13.14 0.51
N GLU A 122 15.63 13.71 -0.01
CA GLU A 122 15.12 15.03 0.38
C GLU A 122 13.87 14.93 1.28
N TYR A 123 13.33 13.72 1.40
CA TYR A 123 12.15 13.40 2.20
C TYR A 123 12.41 12.15 3.04
N THR A 124 11.81 12.08 4.24
CA THR A 124 11.86 10.90 5.11
C THR A 124 10.47 10.48 5.52
N SER A 125 10.30 9.18 5.77
CA SER A 125 9.06 8.60 6.29
C SER A 125 9.37 7.26 6.98
N ALA A 126 8.36 6.50 7.38
CA ALA A 126 8.53 5.14 7.89
C ALA A 126 7.63 4.13 7.16
N SER A 127 8.12 2.89 7.15
CA SER A 127 7.41 1.69 6.73
C SER A 127 7.70 0.60 7.75
N LEU A 128 6.65 0.10 8.39
CA LEU A 128 6.71 -0.93 9.41
C LEU A 128 6.19 -2.24 8.83
N THR A 129 6.82 -3.36 9.18
CA THR A 129 6.38 -4.68 8.74
C THR A 129 6.34 -5.69 9.88
N THR A 130 5.44 -6.66 9.80
CA THR A 130 5.44 -7.84 10.69
C THR A 130 6.24 -9.01 10.09
N GLN A 131 6.93 -8.80 8.96
CA GLN A 131 7.65 -9.84 8.23
C GLN A 131 8.62 -10.61 9.13
N GLY A 132 8.58 -11.95 9.10
CA GLY A 132 9.46 -12.79 9.92
C GLY A 132 9.11 -12.82 11.41
N LYS A 133 8.12 -12.04 11.86
CA LYS A 133 7.61 -12.03 13.24
C LYS A 133 6.22 -12.63 13.31
N PHE A 134 5.30 -12.04 12.55
CA PHE A 134 3.90 -12.45 12.50
C PHE A 134 3.41 -12.53 11.05
N SER A 135 2.67 -13.59 10.76
CA SER A 135 1.89 -13.73 9.54
C SER A 135 0.64 -14.54 9.85
N TRP A 136 -0.43 -14.35 9.09
CA TRP A 136 -1.70 -15.04 9.31
C TRP A 136 -2.25 -15.51 7.98
N GLN A 137 -2.92 -16.65 8.01
CA GLN A 137 -3.71 -17.15 6.90
C GLN A 137 -5.17 -17.08 7.30
N TYR A 138 -5.95 -16.30 6.54
CA TYR A 138 -7.35 -16.00 6.81
C TYR A 138 -7.60 -15.23 8.11
N GLY A 139 -8.78 -14.64 8.21
CA GLY A 139 -9.21 -13.86 9.36
C GLY A 139 -9.80 -12.52 8.97
N ARG A 140 -10.09 -11.73 10.01
CA ARG A 140 -10.47 -10.33 9.91
C ARG A 140 -9.32 -9.47 10.37
N PHE A 141 -8.86 -8.59 9.49
CA PHE A 141 -7.76 -7.67 9.76
C PHE A 141 -8.32 -6.27 9.79
N GLU A 142 -8.03 -5.54 10.85
CA GLU A 142 -8.52 -4.19 11.04
C GLU A 142 -7.38 -3.25 11.39
N ILE A 143 -7.43 -2.07 10.78
CA ILE A 143 -6.73 -0.91 11.27
C ILE A 143 -7.76 0.20 11.50
N ARG A 144 -7.67 0.87 12.64
CA ARG A 144 -8.38 2.13 12.85
C ARG A 144 -7.39 3.28 12.67
N ALA A 145 -7.57 4.08 11.63
CA ALA A 145 -6.60 5.11 11.28
C ALA A 145 -7.25 6.37 10.71
N ARG A 146 -6.51 7.47 10.74
CA ARG A 146 -6.83 8.73 10.06
C ARG A 146 -5.60 9.38 9.46
N PHE A 147 -5.83 10.19 8.44
CA PHE A 147 -4.85 11.09 7.87
C PHE A 147 -5.60 12.21 7.14
N SER A 148 -5.00 13.40 7.04
CA SER A 148 -5.55 14.49 6.24
C SER A 148 -5.24 14.22 4.76
N PRO A 149 -6.22 13.87 3.90
CA PRO A 149 -5.92 13.42 2.55
C PRO A 149 -5.39 14.58 1.69
N ARG A 150 -4.16 14.44 1.14
CA ARG A 150 -3.51 15.46 0.29
C ARG A 150 -2.83 14.83 -0.92
N GLU A 151 -2.75 15.59 -2.01
CA GLU A 151 -1.91 15.23 -3.15
C GLU A 151 -0.44 15.10 -2.71
N GLY A 152 0.26 14.08 -3.19
CA GLY A 152 1.62 13.76 -2.81
C GLY A 152 1.74 12.78 -1.64
N MET A 153 0.67 12.52 -0.88
CA MET A 153 0.65 11.46 0.14
C MET A 153 0.26 10.11 -0.44
N TRP A 154 0.86 9.06 0.10
CA TRP A 154 0.48 7.68 -0.19
C TRP A 154 0.57 6.78 1.06
N PRO A 155 -0.37 6.93 2.03
CA PRO A 155 -0.49 6.00 3.14
C PRO A 155 -1.04 4.66 2.65
N ALA A 156 -0.57 3.57 3.25
CA ALA A 156 -1.01 2.22 2.91
C ALA A 156 -1.07 1.29 4.14
N PHE A 157 -2.10 0.46 4.17
CA PHE A 157 -2.25 -0.75 4.98
C PHE A 157 -2.49 -1.93 4.06
N TRP A 158 -1.51 -2.83 4.02
CA TRP A 158 -1.47 -3.87 3.00
C TRP A 158 -0.69 -5.09 3.49
N THR A 159 -0.71 -6.14 2.70
CA THR A 159 -0.07 -7.41 3.04
C THR A 159 0.67 -8.02 1.85
N LEU A 160 1.70 -8.81 2.16
CA LEU A 160 2.36 -9.67 1.18
C LEU A 160 2.39 -11.11 1.69
N GLY A 161 2.21 -12.06 0.78
CA GLY A 161 2.38 -13.47 1.10
C GLY A 161 3.83 -13.83 1.40
N VAL A 162 4.01 -14.87 2.21
CA VAL A 162 5.34 -15.23 2.72
C VAL A 162 6.16 -16.10 1.76
N ARG A 163 5.52 -16.77 0.79
CA ARG A 163 6.20 -17.60 -0.23
C ARG A 163 6.21 -16.90 -1.57
N GLU A 164 7.16 -17.27 -2.43
CA GLU A 164 7.45 -16.65 -3.74
C GLU A 164 7.95 -15.20 -3.68
N GLY A 165 8.37 -14.67 -4.83
CA GLY A 165 8.63 -13.24 -5.01
C GLY A 165 7.46 -12.53 -5.68
N TRP A 166 7.35 -11.22 -5.50
CA TRP A 166 6.31 -10.40 -6.14
C TRP A 166 6.32 -10.53 -7.67
N PRO A 167 5.15 -10.59 -8.34
CA PRO A 167 3.78 -10.53 -7.78
C PRO A 167 3.22 -11.89 -7.36
N ARG A 168 3.99 -12.97 -7.50
CA ARG A 168 3.51 -14.33 -7.23
C ARG A 168 3.32 -14.63 -5.74
N CYS A 169 3.90 -13.82 -4.86
CA CYS A 169 3.63 -13.93 -3.43
C CYS A 169 2.23 -13.47 -3.04
N GLY A 170 1.53 -12.74 -3.92
CA GLY A 170 0.25 -12.12 -3.59
C GLY A 170 0.43 -10.83 -2.81
N GLU A 171 -0.39 -9.85 -3.16
CA GLU A 171 -0.52 -8.56 -2.49
C GLU A 171 -2.00 -8.30 -2.21
N ILE A 172 -2.31 -7.88 -0.98
CA ILE A 172 -3.65 -7.40 -0.65
C ILE A 172 -3.51 -5.98 -0.09
N ASP A 173 -3.97 -5.01 -0.85
CA ASP A 173 -4.00 -3.60 -0.47
C ASP A 173 -5.34 -3.32 0.21
N ILE A 174 -5.37 -3.37 1.54
CA ILE A 174 -6.60 -3.23 2.33
C ILE A 174 -7.06 -1.78 2.30
N MET A 175 -6.10 -0.86 2.38
CA MET A 175 -6.29 0.56 2.14
C MET A 175 -5.02 1.14 1.55
N GLU A 176 -5.14 1.77 0.38
CA GLU A 176 -4.20 2.80 -0.07
C GLU A 176 -4.97 4.10 -0.30
N TYR A 177 -4.25 5.21 -0.25
CA TYR A 177 -4.78 6.48 -0.73
C TYR A 177 -3.74 7.19 -1.58
N TYR A 178 -4.14 7.68 -2.75
CA TYR A 178 -3.37 8.65 -3.51
C TYR A 178 -4.27 9.36 -4.52
N GLN A 179 -3.86 10.55 -4.97
CA GLN A 179 -4.57 11.32 -6.00
C GLN A 179 -6.09 11.43 -5.73
N SER A 180 -6.46 11.79 -4.49
CA SER A 180 -7.87 11.94 -4.06
C SER A 180 -8.72 10.68 -4.20
N THR A 181 -8.11 9.50 -4.14
CA THR A 181 -8.76 8.20 -4.34
C THR A 181 -8.27 7.21 -3.29
N TYR A 182 -9.21 6.50 -2.66
CA TYR A 182 -8.92 5.32 -1.86
C TYR A 182 -8.93 4.09 -2.75
N LEU A 183 -7.94 3.22 -2.61
CA LEU A 183 -7.87 1.97 -3.33
C LEU A 183 -7.93 0.79 -2.36
N ALA A 184 -8.53 -0.29 -2.85
CA ALA A 184 -8.62 -1.57 -2.18
C ALA A 184 -8.46 -2.66 -3.25
N ASN A 185 -7.36 -3.40 -3.23
CA ASN A 185 -6.95 -4.23 -4.37
C ASN A 185 -6.35 -5.58 -3.95
N LEU A 186 -6.35 -6.52 -4.89
CA LEU A 186 -5.56 -7.74 -4.84
C LEU A 186 -4.66 -7.84 -6.07
N CYS A 187 -3.39 -8.22 -5.88
CA CYS A 187 -2.43 -8.49 -6.95
C CYS A 187 -1.87 -9.92 -6.90
N TRP A 188 -1.77 -10.58 -8.05
CA TRP A 188 -1.11 -11.88 -8.16
C TRP A 188 -0.33 -12.03 -9.48
N GLY A 189 0.37 -13.15 -9.64
CA GLY A 189 1.21 -13.45 -10.79
C GLY A 189 0.47 -13.53 -12.13
N SER A 190 0.81 -12.65 -13.07
CA SER A 190 0.46 -12.84 -14.48
C SER A 190 1.43 -13.80 -15.19
N ALA A 191 1.15 -14.10 -16.47
CA ALA A 191 2.05 -14.91 -17.29
C ALA A 191 3.39 -14.21 -17.59
N LYS A 192 3.44 -12.87 -17.48
CA LYS A 192 4.66 -12.08 -17.68
C LYS A 192 5.40 -11.90 -16.36
N LYS A 193 6.71 -12.14 -16.38
CA LYS A 193 7.57 -11.96 -15.20
C LYS A 193 7.49 -10.51 -14.71
N HIS A 194 7.36 -10.33 -13.39
CA HIS A 194 7.24 -9.01 -12.73
C HIS A 194 6.03 -8.18 -13.17
N VAL A 195 4.99 -8.80 -13.71
CA VAL A 195 3.74 -8.12 -14.05
C VAL A 195 2.61 -8.76 -13.25
N GLY A 196 1.92 -7.94 -12.46
CA GLY A 196 0.77 -8.34 -11.67
C GLY A 196 -0.52 -8.40 -12.48
N LYS A 197 -1.40 -9.34 -12.15
CA LYS A 197 -2.82 -9.31 -12.48
C LYS A 197 -3.55 -8.73 -11.27
N TRP A 198 -4.49 -7.83 -11.53
CA TRP A 198 -5.11 -7.02 -10.49
C TRP A 198 -6.62 -7.21 -10.45
N SER A 199 -7.16 -7.24 -9.23
CA SER A 199 -8.57 -6.98 -8.94
C SER A 199 -8.64 -5.68 -8.16
N SER A 200 -8.92 -4.57 -8.86
CA SER A 200 -8.79 -3.22 -8.28
C SER A 200 -10.12 -2.51 -8.12
N THR A 201 -10.27 -1.76 -7.03
CA THR A 201 -11.36 -0.80 -6.89
C THR A 201 -10.84 0.58 -6.51
N TYR A 202 -11.33 1.60 -7.21
CA TYR A 202 -11.01 3.00 -7.00
C TYR A 202 -12.22 3.70 -6.40
N THR A 203 -12.04 4.32 -5.24
CA THR A 203 -13.09 5.02 -4.51
C THR A 203 -12.74 6.51 -4.43
N PRO A 204 -13.38 7.36 -5.24
CA PRO A 204 -13.11 8.79 -5.18
C PRO A 204 -13.43 9.36 -3.80
N LEU A 205 -12.50 10.12 -3.22
CA LEU A 205 -12.69 10.80 -1.93
C LEU A 205 -13.92 11.72 -1.95
N LYS A 206 -14.21 12.34 -3.11
CA LYS A 206 -15.42 13.14 -3.29
C LYS A 206 -16.69 12.38 -2.91
N TRP A 207 -16.80 11.12 -3.34
CA TRP A 207 -17.98 10.29 -3.04
C TRP A 207 -18.10 9.99 -1.54
N LEU A 208 -16.97 9.73 -0.87
CA LEU A 208 -16.94 9.50 0.58
C LEU A 208 -17.38 10.75 1.34
N ARG A 209 -16.91 11.93 0.92
CA ARG A 209 -17.29 13.23 1.52
C ARG A 209 -18.76 13.61 1.29
N GLU A 210 -19.36 13.18 0.20
CA GLU A 210 -20.80 13.37 -0.05
C GLU A 210 -21.66 12.58 0.95
N LYS A 211 -21.15 11.45 1.46
CA LYS A 211 -21.82 10.63 2.49
C LYS A 211 -21.46 11.05 3.91
N ASP A 212 -20.22 11.48 4.11
CA ASP A 212 -19.69 11.91 5.39
C ASP A 212 -18.80 13.16 5.20
N PRO A 213 -19.35 14.37 5.41
CA PRO A 213 -18.61 15.61 5.27
C PRO A 213 -17.38 15.74 6.19
N GLN A 214 -17.28 14.89 7.23
CA GLN A 214 -16.18 14.91 8.20
C GLN A 214 -15.11 13.84 7.93
N TRP A 215 -15.21 13.11 6.81
CA TRP A 215 -14.31 12.00 6.43
C TRP A 215 -12.84 12.30 6.74
N ASP A 216 -12.30 13.39 6.21
CA ASP A 216 -10.88 13.76 6.36
C ASP A 216 -10.36 13.93 7.79
N SER A 217 -11.26 14.17 8.76
CA SER A 217 -10.91 14.61 10.11
C SER A 217 -11.05 13.53 11.17
N ARG A 218 -11.75 12.43 10.86
CA ARG A 218 -12.03 11.37 11.83
C ARG A 218 -11.29 10.08 11.51
N PHE A 219 -11.31 9.19 12.48
CA PHE A 219 -10.82 7.83 12.29
C PHE A 219 -11.82 7.00 11.50
N HIS A 220 -11.26 6.14 10.66
CA HIS A 220 -11.96 5.12 9.90
C HIS A 220 -11.41 3.75 10.24
N VAL A 221 -12.27 2.74 10.22
CA VAL A 221 -11.85 1.34 10.28
C VAL A 221 -11.73 0.81 8.86
N PHE A 222 -10.50 0.49 8.45
CA PHE A 222 -10.25 -0.25 7.23
C PHE A 222 -10.13 -1.73 7.58
N ARG A 223 -10.99 -2.56 6.98
CA ARG A 223 -11.18 -3.96 7.34
C ARG A 223 -10.96 -4.86 6.13
N MET A 224 -10.27 -5.96 6.33
CA MET A 224 -10.27 -7.11 5.43
C MET A 224 -10.95 -8.28 6.10
N ASP A 225 -11.95 -8.88 5.45
CA ASP A 225 -12.49 -10.19 5.81
C ASP A 225 -11.99 -11.20 4.75
N TRP A 226 -11.20 -12.18 5.19
CA TRP A 226 -10.51 -13.11 4.31
C TRP A 226 -10.72 -14.55 4.76
N ASP A 227 -11.19 -15.40 3.86
CA ASP A 227 -11.26 -16.85 4.04
C ASP A 227 -10.76 -17.60 2.78
N GLU A 228 -10.90 -18.92 2.77
CA GLU A 228 -10.44 -19.78 1.66
C GLU A 228 -11.14 -19.52 0.31
N LYS A 229 -12.31 -18.86 0.35
CA LYS A 229 -13.17 -18.61 -0.81
C LYS A 229 -12.99 -17.22 -1.36
N GLU A 230 -12.90 -16.21 -0.50
CA GLU A 230 -12.82 -14.82 -0.94
C GLU A 230 -12.13 -13.87 0.04
N VAL A 231 -11.78 -12.71 -0.50
CA VAL A 231 -11.31 -11.53 0.24
C VAL A 231 -12.31 -10.39 0.01
N ARG A 232 -12.73 -9.75 1.10
CA ARG A 232 -13.58 -8.56 1.09
C ARG A 232 -12.90 -7.42 1.84
N LEU A 233 -12.83 -6.25 1.23
CA LEU A 233 -12.13 -5.07 1.74
C LEU A 233 -13.12 -3.93 1.97
N TYR A 234 -13.02 -3.25 3.11
CA TYR A 234 -14.00 -2.27 3.58
C TYR A 234 -13.35 -1.00 4.11
N ALA A 235 -14.10 0.11 4.08
CA ALA A 235 -13.89 1.29 4.91
C ALA A 235 -15.20 1.64 5.63
N ASP A 236 -15.19 1.67 6.97
CA ASP A 236 -16.38 1.94 7.80
C ASP A 236 -17.62 1.13 7.37
N ASP A 237 -17.46 -0.19 7.23
CA ASP A 237 -18.48 -1.14 6.77
C ASP A 237 -18.92 -1.00 5.30
N ILE A 238 -18.43 0.00 4.57
CA ILE A 238 -18.69 0.14 3.12
C ILE A 238 -17.79 -0.86 2.39
N LEU A 239 -18.39 -1.86 1.73
CA LEU A 239 -17.67 -2.79 0.87
C LEU A 239 -17.04 -2.05 -0.31
N LEU A 240 -15.71 -2.09 -0.39
CA LEU A 240 -14.92 -1.48 -1.46
C LEU A 240 -14.60 -2.51 -2.53
N ASN A 241 -14.06 -3.67 -2.17
CA ASN A 241 -13.65 -4.71 -3.11
C ASN A 241 -14.08 -6.08 -2.57
N LYS A 242 -14.55 -6.95 -3.47
CA LYS A 242 -14.83 -8.36 -3.20
C LYS A 242 -14.20 -9.19 -4.30
N THR A 243 -13.27 -10.08 -3.95
CA THR A 243 -12.55 -10.91 -4.91
C THR A 243 -12.65 -12.38 -4.51
N SER A 244 -13.21 -13.20 -5.41
CA SER A 244 -13.20 -14.66 -5.29
C SER A 244 -11.80 -15.19 -5.53
N LEU A 245 -11.31 -16.05 -4.61
CA LEU A 245 -9.99 -16.63 -4.69
C LEU A 245 -9.87 -17.68 -5.80
N ASP A 246 -10.96 -18.30 -6.25
CA ASP A 246 -10.90 -19.27 -7.35
C ASP A 246 -10.40 -18.65 -8.67
N ASN A 247 -10.47 -17.32 -8.80
CA ASN A 247 -10.02 -16.57 -9.98
C ASN A 247 -8.61 -15.96 -9.82
N THR A 248 -7.93 -16.22 -8.70
CA THR A 248 -6.66 -15.56 -8.31
C THR A 248 -5.43 -16.46 -8.46
N ILE A 249 -5.50 -17.45 -9.35
CA ILE A 249 -4.41 -18.38 -9.58
C ILE A 249 -3.26 -17.67 -10.32
N ASN A 250 -2.05 -17.79 -9.78
CA ASN A 250 -0.81 -17.40 -10.43
C ASN A 250 -0.70 -18.11 -11.79
N ALA A 251 -0.54 -17.36 -12.89
CA ALA A 251 -0.39 -17.97 -14.21
C ALA A 251 0.89 -18.80 -14.35
N VAL A 252 1.91 -18.46 -13.56
CA VAL A 252 3.16 -19.21 -13.40
C VAL A 252 3.49 -19.23 -11.91
N TYR A 253 3.84 -20.38 -11.34
CA TYR A 253 4.23 -20.51 -9.93
C TYR A 253 5.23 -21.66 -9.75
N LYS A 254 5.99 -21.59 -8.66
CA LYS A 254 6.97 -22.59 -8.20
C LYS A 254 6.46 -23.32 -6.96
N GLU A 255 5.94 -22.57 -5.97
CA GLU A 255 5.60 -23.12 -4.65
C GLU A 255 4.11 -23.03 -4.34
N ILE A 256 3.43 -21.98 -4.82
CA ILE A 256 2.01 -21.78 -4.52
C ILE A 256 1.22 -21.26 -5.72
N ALA A 257 0.18 -22.02 -6.08
CA ALA A 257 -0.70 -21.69 -7.18
C ALA A 257 -1.60 -20.50 -6.86
N ASN A 258 -2.23 -20.50 -5.68
CA ASN A 258 -3.07 -19.41 -5.22
C ASN A 258 -2.37 -18.65 -4.10
N PRO A 259 -1.85 -17.44 -4.36
CA PRO A 259 -1.04 -16.73 -3.38
C PRO A 259 -1.84 -16.20 -2.19
N PHE A 260 -3.17 -16.26 -2.22
CA PHE A 260 -4.05 -15.87 -1.11
C PHE A 260 -4.58 -17.08 -0.32
N ARG A 261 -4.00 -18.27 -0.54
CA ARG A 261 -4.21 -19.48 0.29
C ARG A 261 -2.93 -19.87 1.04
N GLN A 262 -2.23 -18.86 1.56
CA GLN A 262 -1.03 -18.97 2.40
C GLN A 262 -1.01 -17.85 3.45
N PRO A 263 -0.07 -17.88 4.41
CA PRO A 263 0.10 -16.78 5.34
C PRO A 263 0.60 -15.49 4.68
N HIS A 264 0.11 -14.36 5.16
CA HIS A 264 0.50 -13.01 4.77
C HIS A 264 0.99 -12.21 5.98
N PHE A 265 2.02 -11.38 5.79
CA PHE A 265 2.46 -10.40 6.79
C PHE A 265 1.96 -9.00 6.44
N ILE A 266 1.80 -8.16 7.46
CA ILE A 266 1.31 -6.78 7.35
C ILE A 266 2.45 -5.81 7.06
N ILE A 267 2.15 -4.80 6.25
CA ILE A 267 2.95 -3.61 6.02
C ILE A 267 2.10 -2.36 6.27
N LEU A 268 2.67 -1.39 6.98
CA LEU A 268 2.11 -0.06 7.23
C LEU A 268 3.12 0.98 6.81
N ASN A 269 2.78 1.87 5.89
CA ASN A 269 3.70 2.93 5.47
C ASN A 269 2.99 4.22 5.09
N LEU A 270 3.78 5.30 5.03
CA LEU A 270 3.41 6.55 4.37
C LEU A 270 4.45 6.83 3.28
N ALA A 271 4.16 6.46 2.05
CA ALA A 271 4.95 6.87 0.89
C ALA A 271 4.65 8.34 0.53
N LEU A 272 5.61 8.98 -0.15
CA LEU A 272 5.58 10.37 -0.57
C LEU A 272 5.97 10.47 -2.05
N GLY A 273 5.11 11.10 -2.85
CA GLY A 273 5.34 11.32 -4.28
C GLY A 273 5.10 10.08 -5.13
N ALA A 274 5.76 10.00 -6.29
CA ALA A 274 5.51 8.98 -7.31
C ALA A 274 4.01 8.88 -7.65
N THR A 275 3.39 7.71 -7.53
CA THR A 275 1.93 7.53 -7.71
C THR A 275 1.11 8.38 -6.74
N GLY A 276 1.68 8.75 -5.58
CA GLY A 276 1.08 9.67 -4.59
C GLY A 276 0.73 11.06 -5.13
N GLY A 277 1.45 11.54 -6.15
CA GLY A 277 1.24 12.86 -6.77
C GLY A 277 2.37 13.86 -6.51
N ASP A 278 2.10 15.14 -6.78
CA ASP A 278 3.11 16.20 -6.73
C ASP A 278 3.45 16.63 -5.30
N LEU A 279 4.72 16.46 -4.90
CA LEU A 279 5.22 16.84 -3.59
C LEU A 279 5.33 18.34 -3.38
N ASN A 280 5.40 19.15 -4.44
CA ASN A 280 5.46 20.61 -4.30
C ASN A 280 4.16 21.19 -3.69
N LYS A 281 3.06 20.44 -3.79
CA LYS A 281 1.76 20.81 -3.24
C LYS A 281 1.52 20.23 -1.84
N LEU A 282 2.45 19.42 -1.32
CA LEU A 282 2.28 18.74 -0.05
C LEU A 282 2.90 19.58 1.08
N PRO A 283 2.10 20.20 1.96
CA PRO A 283 2.65 20.83 3.16
C PRO A 283 3.21 19.74 4.06
N LEU A 284 4.49 19.81 4.43
CA LEU A 284 5.13 18.85 5.34
C LEU A 284 5.43 19.52 6.69
N PRO A 285 5.38 18.78 7.82
CA PRO A 285 5.16 17.33 7.90
C PRO A 285 3.70 16.90 7.68
N GLN A 286 3.51 15.63 7.30
CA GLN A 286 2.20 14.98 7.26
C GLN A 286 2.19 13.73 8.11
N LYS A 287 1.04 13.44 8.71
CA LYS A 287 0.88 12.32 9.64
C LYS A 287 -0.15 11.32 9.13
N TYR A 288 0.20 10.06 9.28
CA TYR A 288 -0.70 8.92 9.22
C TYR A 288 -0.82 8.35 10.64
N GLU A 289 -1.98 8.55 11.25
CA GLU A 289 -2.25 8.27 12.66
C GLU A 289 -3.10 7.01 12.78
N ILE A 290 -2.65 6.06 13.58
CA ILE A 290 -3.20 4.71 13.67
C ILE A 290 -3.45 4.42 15.15
N ASP A 291 -4.72 4.21 15.49
CA ASP A 291 -5.20 3.90 16.83
C ASP A 291 -4.89 2.44 17.21
N TYR A 292 -5.23 1.50 16.33
CA TYR A 292 -4.92 0.09 16.56
C TYR A 292 -4.72 -0.68 15.27
N VAL A 293 -4.03 -1.82 15.39
CA VAL A 293 -4.10 -2.93 14.44
C VAL A 293 -4.63 -4.16 15.19
N ARG A 294 -5.69 -4.79 14.69
CA ARG A 294 -6.31 -5.96 15.33
C ARG A 294 -6.56 -7.06 14.30
N ILE A 295 -6.25 -8.28 14.70
CA ILE A 295 -6.42 -9.48 13.88
C ILE A 295 -7.32 -10.44 14.63
N TYR A 296 -8.42 -10.82 14.00
CA TYR A 296 -9.37 -11.78 14.51
C TYR A 296 -9.41 -13.00 13.61
N GLN A 297 -9.62 -14.18 14.17
CA GLN A 297 -9.86 -15.40 13.38
C GLN A 297 -11.06 -16.15 13.95
N LYS A 298 -11.70 -16.97 13.11
CA LYS A 298 -12.78 -17.86 13.56
C LYS A 298 -12.23 -18.83 14.61
N LYS A 299 -13.01 -19.08 15.66
CA LYS A 299 -12.63 -19.92 16.81
C LYS A 299 -12.28 -21.35 16.42
N ASP A 300 -12.91 -21.86 15.36
CA ASP A 300 -12.76 -23.19 14.79
C ASP A 300 -11.84 -23.23 13.56
N SER A 301 -11.16 -22.12 13.24
CA SER A 301 -10.24 -22.08 12.10
C SER A 301 -9.06 -23.04 12.32
N PRO A 302 -8.73 -23.93 11.36
CA PRO A 302 -7.52 -24.74 11.41
C PRO A 302 -6.24 -23.90 11.23
N HIS A 303 -6.37 -22.63 10.83
CA HIS A 303 -5.28 -21.67 10.64
C HIS A 303 -5.20 -20.65 11.79
N LYS A 304 -5.87 -20.91 12.92
CA LYS A 304 -5.91 -20.00 14.07
C LYS A 304 -4.51 -19.73 14.64
N GLY A 305 -4.26 -18.48 14.99
CA GLY A 305 -3.00 -17.98 15.54
C GLY A 305 -2.09 -17.37 14.48
N THR A 306 -0.88 -17.05 14.92
CA THR A 306 0.19 -16.54 14.06
C THR A 306 1.02 -17.71 13.55
N ILE A 307 1.47 -17.61 12.29
CA ILE A 307 2.39 -18.55 11.68
C ILE A 307 3.74 -17.84 11.55
N PRO A 308 4.74 -18.16 12.38
CA PRO A 308 6.08 -17.62 12.21
C PRO A 308 6.62 -18.11 10.87
N TYR A 309 6.87 -17.19 9.94
CA TYR A 309 7.55 -17.53 8.70
C TYR A 309 9.02 -17.13 8.81
N GLN A 310 9.87 -18.12 9.04
CA GLN A 310 11.31 -17.97 8.82
C GLN A 310 11.56 -18.32 7.36
N PRO A 311 11.92 -17.36 6.47
CA PRO A 311 12.41 -17.74 5.15
C PRO A 311 13.59 -18.68 5.37
N GLU A 312 13.63 -19.81 4.66
CA GLU A 312 14.81 -20.68 4.68
C GLU A 312 16.04 -19.79 4.47
N LYS A 313 16.99 -19.82 5.42
CA LYS A 313 18.28 -19.15 5.23
C LYS A 313 18.84 -19.68 3.92
N LYS A 314 18.85 -18.87 2.86
CA LYS A 314 19.69 -19.17 1.71
C LYS A 314 21.10 -19.35 2.29
N PRO A 315 21.77 -20.50 2.06
CA PRO A 315 23.14 -20.64 2.51
C PRO A 315 23.92 -19.44 1.97
N GLU A 316 24.60 -18.74 2.87
CA GLU A 316 25.47 -17.64 2.50
C GLU A 316 26.40 -18.17 1.41
N ALA A 317 26.33 -17.57 0.23
CA ALA A 317 27.30 -17.86 -0.81
C ALA A 317 28.66 -17.54 -0.20
N ARG A 318 29.46 -18.58 0.06
CA ARG A 318 30.87 -18.40 0.42
C ARG A 318 31.48 -17.58 -0.70
N ILE A 319 31.86 -16.36 -0.37
CA ILE A 319 32.74 -15.56 -1.20
C ILE A 319 34.12 -16.18 -0.95
N GLU A 320 34.57 -17.02 -1.89
CA GLU A 320 35.99 -17.35 -2.05
C GLU A 320 36.68 -16.23 -2.85
#